data_AF-A0A0R3DNB3-F1
#
_entry.id   AF-A0A0R3DNB3-F1
#
_cell.length_a   1.000
_cell.length_b   1.000
_cell.length_c   1.000
_cell.angle_alpha   90.00
_cell.angle_beta   90.00
_cell.angle_gamma   90.00
#
_symmetry.space_group_name_H-M   'P 1'
#
loop_
_entity.id
_entity.type
_entity.pdbx_description
1 polymer ?
#
loop_
_entity_poly.entity_id
_entity_poly.type
_entity_poly.pdbx_seq_one_letter_code
_entity_poly.pdbx_strand_id
1 'polypeptide(L)'
;MALQVSRISATAAQLGESPLWDAERQRLYWVDGVARRVHAYEPARDDTRHWDVPSMIGSVALVQGDALVVALVDGIYQLDLGSGSLTSLFLPEPRDIRVRFNDGKVDRWGRFLCGTMGVYAEPLGQLFRMDAAGAHTVLADGIRISNALCFSPDGRTMYFADSLDRAIRAYRYGPGDKPDREPRIVIDTAPYHSGPDGATVDCDGCLWVALVQVGKIARFTPEGTLDRLIDAPTDLPSSVAFGGPDLSTLYVTSIKDSGSGRAVSRHPDGGFLFAIEGLGVTGLPEAQFRVQPNSFPTRTTS
;
A
#
# COMPACT_ATOMS: atom_id res chain seq x y z
N MET A 1 -24.49 9.81 10.91
CA MET A 1 -24.31 8.69 11.87
C MET A 1 -22.97 8.86 12.53
N ALA A 2 -22.78 8.35 13.75
CA ALA A 2 -21.47 8.34 14.40
C ALA A 2 -20.55 7.32 13.71
N LEU A 3 -19.24 7.56 13.72
CA LEU A 3 -18.28 6.57 13.22
C LEU A 3 -18.25 5.37 14.15
N GLN A 4 -18.26 4.17 13.58
CA GLN A 4 -18.07 2.92 14.31
C GLN A 4 -16.67 2.39 14.02
N VAL A 5 -15.96 1.99 15.07
CA VAL A 5 -14.59 1.45 14.97
C VAL A 5 -14.56 0.06 15.61
N SER A 6 -14.08 -0.92 14.85
CA SER A 6 -13.96 -2.31 15.27
C SER A 6 -12.53 -2.81 15.08
N ARG A 7 -11.98 -3.51 16.08
CA ARG A 7 -10.71 -4.22 15.95
C ARG A 7 -10.96 -5.56 15.26
N ILE A 8 -10.20 -5.83 14.20
CA ILE A 8 -10.40 -6.99 13.33
C ILE A 8 -9.39 -8.09 13.63
N SER A 9 -8.09 -7.77 13.66
CA SER A 9 -7.07 -8.81 13.87
C SER A 9 -7.05 -9.31 15.31
N ALA A 10 -6.77 -10.61 15.49
CA ALA A 10 -6.58 -11.22 16.80
C ALA A 10 -5.18 -10.90 17.40
N THR A 11 -4.21 -10.58 16.55
CA THR A 11 -2.83 -10.27 16.94
C THR A 11 -2.39 -8.93 16.36
N ALA A 12 -1.50 -8.26 17.08
CA ALA A 12 -0.83 -7.05 16.60
C ALA A 12 0.27 -7.42 15.59
N ALA A 13 0.27 -6.75 14.44
CA ALA A 13 1.38 -6.74 13.51
C ALA A 13 2.50 -5.84 14.05
N GLN A 14 3.75 -6.25 13.83
CA GLN A 14 4.91 -5.40 14.14
C GLN A 14 4.90 -4.18 13.20
N LEU A 15 4.80 -4.42 11.89
CA LEU A 15 4.63 -3.39 10.87
C LEU A 15 3.46 -3.77 9.96
N GLY A 16 2.24 -3.49 10.40
CA GLY A 16 1.03 -3.72 9.60
C GLY A 16 1.00 -2.74 8.42
N GLU A 17 0.88 -3.23 7.20
CA GLU A 17 0.93 -2.40 5.99
C GLU A 17 0.05 -2.95 4.86
N SER A 18 -0.08 -2.15 3.79
CA SER A 18 -0.67 -2.55 2.51
C SER A 18 -2.02 -3.31 2.62
N PRO A 19 -3.03 -2.73 3.31
CA PRO A 19 -4.38 -3.29 3.30
C PRO A 19 -4.93 -3.25 1.87
N LEU A 20 -5.56 -4.35 1.45
CA LEU A 20 -6.02 -4.55 0.08
C LEU A 20 -7.28 -5.39 0.07
N TRP A 21 -8.37 -4.85 -0.48
CA TRP A 21 -9.64 -5.55 -0.57
C TRP A 21 -9.81 -6.23 -1.94
N ASP A 22 -9.98 -7.55 -1.93
CA ASP A 22 -10.47 -8.31 -3.09
C ASP A 22 -12.01 -8.33 -3.05
N ALA A 23 -12.62 -7.49 -3.89
CA ALA A 23 -14.07 -7.40 -3.99
C ALA A 23 -14.71 -8.65 -4.60
N GLU A 24 -14.00 -9.41 -5.43
CA GLU A 24 -14.52 -10.63 -6.05
C GLU A 24 -14.61 -11.76 -5.01
N ARG A 25 -13.55 -11.91 -4.20
CA ARG A 25 -13.46 -12.93 -3.15
C ARG A 25 -14.02 -12.49 -1.80
N GLN A 26 -14.39 -11.22 -1.64
CA GLN A 26 -14.84 -10.63 -0.38
C GLN A 26 -13.83 -10.86 0.75
N ARG A 27 -12.56 -10.59 0.45
CA ARG A 27 -11.42 -10.92 1.30
C ARG A 27 -10.48 -9.72 1.42
N LEU A 28 -10.09 -9.42 2.65
CA LEU A 28 -9.06 -8.42 2.94
C LEU A 28 -7.70 -9.11 3.02
N TYR A 29 -6.70 -8.52 2.38
CA TYR A 29 -5.29 -8.84 2.57
C TYR A 29 -4.57 -7.68 3.24
N TRP A 30 -3.50 -7.98 3.98
CA TRP A 30 -2.54 -6.99 4.50
C TRP A 30 -1.22 -7.71 4.82
N VAL A 31 -0.17 -6.96 5.13
CA VAL A 31 1.13 -7.55 5.46
C VAL A 31 1.58 -7.17 6.87
N ASP A 32 2.39 -8.04 7.48
CA ASP A 32 3.29 -7.66 8.57
C ASP A 32 4.72 -7.69 8.03
N GLY A 33 5.28 -6.50 7.77
CA GLY A 33 6.59 -6.35 7.16
C GLY A 33 7.71 -6.95 7.98
N VAL A 34 7.68 -6.75 9.30
CA VAL A 34 8.75 -7.22 10.20
C VAL A 34 8.58 -8.70 10.53
N ALA A 35 7.34 -9.17 10.73
CA ALA A 35 7.10 -10.61 10.96
C ALA A 35 7.19 -11.45 9.67
N ARG A 36 7.26 -10.81 8.50
CA ARG A 36 7.38 -11.45 7.18
C ARG A 36 6.16 -12.30 6.84
N ARG A 37 4.98 -11.69 6.94
CA ARG A 37 3.70 -12.38 6.70
C ARG A 37 2.80 -11.61 5.76
N VAL A 38 2.16 -12.35 4.87
CA VAL A 38 0.94 -11.91 4.19
C VAL A 38 -0.24 -12.51 4.94
N HIS A 39 -1.22 -11.69 5.28
CA HIS A 39 -2.44 -12.09 5.96
C HIS A 39 -3.64 -12.00 5.01
N ALA A 40 -4.66 -12.82 5.28
CA ALA A 40 -5.98 -12.75 4.67
C ALA A 40 -7.07 -12.84 5.75
N TYR A 41 -8.15 -12.09 5.57
CA TYR A 41 -9.34 -12.11 6.42
C TYR A 41 -10.61 -12.14 5.57
N GLU A 42 -11.52 -13.07 5.87
CA GLU A 42 -12.85 -13.18 5.27
C GLU A 42 -13.93 -12.80 6.29
N PRO A 43 -14.49 -11.58 6.24
CA PRO A 43 -15.41 -11.09 7.28
C PRO A 43 -16.64 -11.96 7.47
N ALA A 44 -17.21 -12.50 6.38
CA ALA A 44 -18.42 -13.31 6.43
C ALA A 44 -18.24 -14.64 7.19
N ARG A 45 -17.01 -15.12 7.33
CA ARG A 45 -16.67 -16.40 7.99
C ARG A 45 -15.90 -16.22 9.29
N ASP A 46 -15.49 -14.99 9.58
CA ASP A 46 -14.50 -14.66 10.61
C ASP A 46 -13.23 -15.54 10.52
N ASP A 47 -12.81 -15.85 9.29
CA ASP A 47 -11.65 -16.72 9.01
C ASP A 47 -10.41 -15.88 8.71
N THR A 48 -9.29 -16.22 9.34
CA THR A 48 -7.99 -15.55 9.13
C THR A 48 -6.94 -16.57 8.73
N ARG A 49 -6.16 -16.24 7.71
CA ARG A 49 -5.02 -17.06 7.23
C ARG A 49 -3.78 -16.20 7.05
N HIS A 50 -2.63 -16.84 7.00
CA HIS A 50 -1.39 -16.17 6.62
C HIS A 50 -0.45 -17.10 5.85
N TRP A 51 0.48 -16.46 5.14
CA TRP A 51 1.61 -17.09 4.47
C TRP A 51 2.89 -16.41 4.95
N ASP A 52 3.87 -17.19 5.39
CA ASP A 52 5.20 -16.68 5.70
C ASP A 52 5.99 -16.45 4.40
N VAL A 53 6.74 -15.35 4.35
CA VAL A 53 7.63 -14.99 3.22
C VAL A 53 9.08 -14.90 3.70
N PRO A 54 10.09 -15.06 2.82
CA PRO A 54 11.48 -15.27 3.27
C PRO A 54 12.12 -14.01 3.88
N SER A 55 11.66 -12.83 3.49
CA SER A 55 12.21 -11.54 3.92
C SER A 55 11.11 -10.52 4.21
N MET A 56 11.50 -9.34 4.69
CA MET A 56 10.56 -8.26 4.98
C MET A 56 9.78 -7.89 3.72
N ILE A 57 8.49 -7.64 3.91
CA ILE A 57 7.52 -7.35 2.85
C ILE A 57 6.99 -5.92 2.98
N GLY A 58 6.92 -5.20 1.86
CA GLY A 58 6.42 -3.83 1.80
C GLY A 58 4.96 -3.76 1.35
N SER A 59 4.58 -4.55 0.34
CA SER A 59 3.24 -4.45 -0.26
C SER A 59 2.75 -5.74 -0.90
N VAL A 60 1.42 -5.81 -1.05
CA VAL A 60 0.68 -6.83 -1.79
C VAL A 60 -0.17 -6.19 -2.89
N ALA A 61 -0.42 -6.93 -3.96
CA ALA A 61 -1.33 -6.53 -5.03
C ALA A 61 -2.11 -7.74 -5.58
N LEU A 62 -3.34 -7.48 -6.03
CA LEU A 62 -4.17 -8.52 -6.66
C LEU A 62 -3.57 -8.88 -8.02
N VAL A 63 -3.64 -10.16 -8.37
CA VAL A 63 -3.30 -10.70 -9.70
C VAL A 63 -4.40 -11.67 -10.11
N GLN A 64 -4.53 -11.94 -11.41
CA GLN A 64 -5.46 -12.97 -11.89
C GLN A 64 -5.09 -14.36 -11.33
N GLY A 65 -6.11 -15.14 -10.98
CA GLY A 65 -5.94 -16.47 -10.38
C GLY A 65 -5.90 -16.45 -8.85
N ASP A 66 -5.46 -17.56 -8.24
CA ASP A 66 -5.38 -17.71 -6.77
C ASP A 66 -3.96 -17.36 -6.27
N ALA A 67 -3.55 -16.12 -6.54
CA ALA A 67 -2.22 -15.62 -6.26
C ALA A 67 -2.26 -14.14 -5.84
N LEU A 68 -1.14 -13.66 -5.30
CA LEU A 68 -0.87 -12.24 -5.06
C LEU A 68 0.48 -11.85 -5.66
N VAL A 69 0.64 -10.58 -6.05
CA VAL A 69 1.97 -10.00 -6.17
C VAL A 69 2.42 -9.57 -4.77
N VAL A 70 3.69 -9.85 -4.42
CA VAL A 70 4.33 -9.44 -3.17
C VAL A 70 5.64 -8.73 -3.48
N ALA A 71 5.88 -7.59 -2.83
CA ALA A 71 7.14 -6.86 -2.95
C ALA A 71 7.98 -7.06 -1.67
N LEU A 72 9.05 -7.84 -1.80
CA LEU A 72 9.97 -8.21 -0.72
C LEU A 72 11.21 -7.30 -0.75
N VAL A 73 12.11 -7.45 0.23
CA VAL A 73 13.33 -6.65 0.32
C VAL A 73 14.18 -6.67 -0.97
N ASP A 74 14.22 -7.80 -1.67
CA ASP A 74 15.13 -8.06 -2.78
C ASP A 74 14.45 -8.14 -4.16
N GLY A 75 13.12 -8.07 -4.24
CA GLY A 75 12.41 -8.21 -5.50
C GLY A 75 10.90 -8.25 -5.38
N ILE A 76 10.26 -8.38 -6.54
CA ILE A 76 8.82 -8.56 -6.68
C ILE A 76 8.57 -10.00 -7.12
N TYR A 77 7.62 -10.65 -6.46
CA TYR A 77 7.30 -12.06 -6.65
C TYR A 77 5.79 -12.23 -6.81
N GLN A 78 5.39 -13.35 -7.40
CA GLN A 78 4.05 -13.89 -7.33
C GLN A 78 4.00 -14.95 -6.23
N LEU A 79 3.13 -14.77 -5.24
CA LEU A 79 2.80 -15.71 -4.19
C LEU A 79 1.58 -16.54 -4.61
N ASP A 80 1.76 -17.84 -4.75
CA ASP A 80 0.67 -18.80 -4.94
C ASP A 80 -0.05 -19.05 -3.61
N LEU A 81 -1.35 -18.76 -3.53
CA LEU A 81 -2.09 -18.83 -2.25
C LEU A 81 -2.41 -20.26 -1.81
N GLY A 82 -2.40 -21.23 -2.75
CA GLY A 82 -2.64 -22.64 -2.45
C GLY A 82 -1.43 -23.33 -1.82
N SER A 83 -0.25 -23.10 -2.38
CA SER A 83 1.02 -23.75 -1.98
C SER A 83 1.91 -22.88 -1.08
N GLY A 84 1.73 -21.56 -1.10
CA GLY A 84 2.64 -20.60 -0.46
C GLY A 84 3.94 -20.37 -1.22
N SER A 85 4.07 -20.87 -2.46
CA SER A 85 5.32 -20.78 -3.23
C SER A 85 5.48 -19.41 -3.87
N LEU A 86 6.74 -18.97 -4.01
CA LEU A 86 7.09 -17.70 -4.65
C LEU A 86 7.73 -17.93 -6.02
N THR A 87 7.25 -17.20 -7.01
CA THR A 87 7.85 -17.11 -8.36
C THR A 87 8.33 -15.68 -8.59
N SER A 88 9.60 -15.49 -8.95
CA SER A 88 10.14 -14.15 -9.19
C SER A 88 9.50 -13.50 -10.44
N LEU A 89 9.11 -12.23 -10.29
CA LEU A 89 8.64 -11.36 -11.38
C LEU A 89 9.70 -10.30 -11.71
N PHE A 90 10.37 -9.75 -10.71
CA PHE A 90 11.42 -8.75 -10.92
C PHE A 90 12.48 -8.81 -9.83
N LEU A 91 13.74 -8.88 -10.23
CA LEU A 91 14.91 -8.77 -9.37
C LEU A 91 15.80 -7.63 -9.88
N PRO A 92 16.13 -6.63 -9.05
CA PRO A 92 17.12 -5.62 -9.42
C PRO A 92 18.50 -6.24 -9.65
N GLU A 93 19.14 -5.90 -10.77
CA GLU A 93 20.50 -6.32 -11.10
C GLU A 93 21.39 -5.10 -11.43
N PRO A 94 22.42 -4.78 -10.62
CA PRO A 94 22.81 -5.44 -9.37
C PRO A 94 21.85 -5.13 -8.21
N ARG A 95 21.77 -6.04 -7.23
CA ARG A 95 21.04 -5.81 -5.98
C ARG A 95 21.79 -4.82 -5.08
N ASP A 96 21.13 -3.74 -4.65
CA ASP A 96 21.61 -2.86 -3.59
C ASP A 96 20.99 -3.24 -2.25
N ILE A 97 21.80 -3.72 -1.31
CA ILE A 97 21.33 -4.17 0.02
C ILE A 97 20.81 -3.04 0.90
N ARG A 98 21.09 -1.78 0.54
CA ARG A 98 20.63 -0.59 1.26
C ARG A 98 19.23 -0.18 0.85
N VAL A 99 18.65 -0.84 -0.16
CA VAL A 99 17.33 -0.54 -0.70
C VAL A 99 16.40 -1.71 -0.45
N ARG A 100 15.14 -1.41 -0.11
CA ARG A 100 14.05 -2.39 -0.05
C ARG A 100 12.80 -1.85 -0.73
N PHE A 101 11.95 -2.72 -1.23
CA PHE A 101 10.61 -2.34 -1.66
C PHE A 101 9.74 -1.93 -0.45
N ASN A 102 8.84 -0.98 -0.67
CA ASN A 102 7.92 -0.44 0.32
C ASN A 102 6.48 -0.47 -0.24
N ASP A 103 5.82 0.67 -0.35
CA ASP A 103 4.45 0.77 -0.84
C ASP A 103 4.33 0.43 -2.33
N GLY A 104 3.20 -0.18 -2.69
CA GLY A 104 2.93 -0.70 -4.02
C GLY A 104 1.45 -0.89 -4.28
N LYS A 105 1.02 -0.58 -5.51
CA LYS A 105 -0.38 -0.65 -5.92
C LYS A 105 -0.50 -0.90 -7.42
N VAL A 106 -1.57 -1.57 -7.82
CA VAL A 106 -1.92 -1.74 -9.23
C VAL A 106 -2.65 -0.49 -9.73
N ASP A 107 -2.22 0.04 -10.88
CA ASP A 107 -2.92 1.15 -11.50
C ASP A 107 -4.21 0.74 -12.22
N ARG A 108 -4.99 1.74 -12.66
CA ARG A 108 -6.25 1.51 -13.38
C ARG A 108 -6.10 0.80 -14.74
N TRP A 109 -4.88 0.55 -15.20
CA TRP A 109 -4.56 -0.15 -16.45
C TRP A 109 -3.95 -1.54 -16.22
N GLY A 110 -3.90 -2.00 -14.97
CA GLY A 110 -3.41 -3.34 -14.63
C GLY A 110 -1.89 -3.47 -14.61
N ARG A 111 -1.16 -2.36 -14.43
CA ARG A 111 0.30 -2.35 -14.23
C ARG A 111 0.58 -2.25 -12.74
N PHE A 112 1.60 -2.96 -12.25
CA PHE A 112 1.99 -2.88 -10.85
C PHE A 112 3.04 -1.79 -10.68
N LEU A 113 2.77 -0.84 -9.79
CA LEU A 113 3.73 0.18 -9.39
C LEU A 113 4.18 -0.12 -7.97
N CYS A 114 5.48 -0.02 -7.73
CA CYS A 114 6.02 -0.20 -6.40
C CYS A 114 7.26 0.68 -6.25
N GLY A 115 7.30 1.42 -5.16
CA GLY A 115 8.47 2.23 -4.85
C GLY A 115 9.36 1.56 -3.81
N THR A 116 10.64 1.83 -3.93
CA THR A 116 11.66 1.40 -2.98
C THR A 116 12.08 2.55 -2.07
N MET A 117 12.81 2.22 -1.02
CA MET A 117 13.35 3.17 -0.06
C MET A 117 14.72 2.74 0.45
N GLY A 118 15.52 3.70 0.91
CA GLY A 118 16.72 3.42 1.68
C GLY A 118 16.35 2.83 3.05
N VAL A 119 17.05 1.77 3.49
CA VAL A 119 16.81 1.11 4.79
C VAL A 119 16.92 2.11 5.95
N TYR A 120 17.79 3.11 5.84
CA TYR A 120 17.93 4.19 6.81
C TYR A 120 17.38 5.53 6.32
N ALA A 121 16.54 5.51 5.28
CA ALA A 121 15.99 6.67 4.56
C ALA A 121 17.04 7.50 3.79
N GLU A 122 18.07 6.83 3.26
CA GLU A 122 18.92 7.39 2.22
C GLU A 122 18.11 7.64 0.94
N PRO A 123 18.42 8.67 0.15
CA PRO A 123 17.72 8.99 -1.10
C PRO A 123 18.14 8.05 -2.24
N LEU A 124 17.97 6.74 -2.03
CA LEU A 124 18.35 5.66 -2.96
C LEU A 124 17.12 4.99 -3.59
N GLY A 125 15.92 5.30 -3.10
CA GLY A 125 14.68 4.71 -3.57
C GLY A 125 14.30 5.17 -4.97
N GLN A 126 13.54 4.32 -5.65
CA GLN A 126 13.03 4.52 -7.00
C GLN A 126 11.57 4.08 -7.05
N LEU A 127 10.75 4.73 -7.88
CA LEU A 127 9.39 4.31 -8.17
C LEU A 127 9.39 3.50 -9.47
N PHE A 128 9.14 2.20 -9.36
CA PHE A 128 9.04 1.29 -10.50
C PHE A 128 7.60 1.18 -10.99
N ARG A 129 7.43 1.01 -12.30
CA ARG A 129 6.21 0.53 -12.93
C ARG A 129 6.54 -0.68 -13.78
N MET A 130 5.87 -1.80 -13.50
CA MET A 130 5.99 -3.07 -14.20
C MET A 130 4.71 -3.35 -14.99
N ASP A 131 4.87 -3.74 -16.26
CA ASP A 131 3.76 -4.13 -17.12
C ASP A 131 3.51 -5.64 -17.11
N ALA A 132 2.47 -6.05 -17.86
CA ALA A 132 2.04 -7.44 -17.93
C ALA A 132 3.06 -8.40 -18.56
N ALA A 133 3.98 -7.86 -19.38
CA ALA A 133 5.05 -8.60 -20.03
C ALA A 133 6.34 -8.62 -19.20
N GLY A 134 6.34 -8.01 -18.01
CA GLY A 134 7.49 -7.91 -17.13
C GLY A 134 8.48 -6.80 -17.49
N ALA A 135 8.18 -5.99 -18.50
CA ALA A 135 8.97 -4.79 -18.76
C ALA A 135 8.73 -3.80 -17.62
N HIS A 136 9.80 -3.16 -17.18
CA HIS A 136 9.75 -2.21 -16.07
C HIS A 136 10.39 -0.87 -16.47
N THR A 137 9.87 0.19 -15.86
CA THR A 137 10.33 1.57 -16.05
C THR A 137 10.48 2.24 -14.69
N VAL A 138 11.55 3.01 -14.52
CA VAL A 138 11.73 3.90 -13.36
C VAL A 138 11.04 5.23 -13.67
N LEU A 139 10.08 5.62 -12.82
CA LEU A 139 9.28 6.84 -12.97
C LEU A 139 9.84 8.01 -12.16
N ALA A 140 10.49 7.72 -11.03
CA ALA A 140 11.14 8.69 -10.15
C ALA A 140 12.28 8.01 -9.39
N ASP A 141 13.26 8.79 -8.96
CA ASP A 141 14.41 8.37 -8.16
C ASP A 141 14.71 9.38 -7.04
N GLY A 142 15.74 9.11 -6.23
CA GLY A 142 16.11 9.97 -5.11
C GLY A 142 15.14 9.89 -3.92
N ILE A 143 14.28 8.86 -3.87
CA ILE A 143 13.23 8.70 -2.86
C ILE A 143 13.82 8.17 -1.55
N ARG A 144 13.44 8.77 -0.42
CA ARG A 144 13.88 8.33 0.91
C ARG A 144 12.92 7.33 1.54
N ILE A 145 11.61 7.60 1.50
CA ILE A 145 10.55 6.69 1.98
C ILE A 145 9.36 6.74 1.01
N SER A 146 9.25 5.77 0.11
CA SER A 146 8.17 5.68 -0.89
C SER A 146 6.83 5.32 -0.27
N ASN A 147 5.81 6.17 -0.43
CA ASN A 147 4.48 5.98 0.15
C ASN A 147 3.35 6.70 -0.62
N ALA A 148 2.14 6.60 -0.09
CA ALA A 148 0.92 7.27 -0.56
C ALA A 148 0.57 7.00 -2.04
N LEU A 149 0.97 5.84 -2.56
CA LEU A 149 0.77 5.49 -3.97
C LEU A 149 -0.70 5.14 -4.23
N CYS A 150 -1.41 6.02 -4.94
CA CYS A 150 -2.80 5.77 -5.32
C CYS A 150 -3.17 6.47 -6.64
N PHE A 151 -4.37 6.18 -7.16
CA PHE A 151 -4.80 6.65 -8.47
C PHE A 151 -6.21 7.22 -8.40
N SER A 152 -6.39 8.37 -9.05
CA SER A 152 -7.72 8.93 -9.34
C SER A 152 -8.68 7.91 -9.96
N PRO A 153 -10.01 8.09 -9.82
CA PRO A 153 -10.99 7.10 -10.28
C PRO A 153 -10.88 6.79 -11.79
N ASP A 154 -10.59 7.78 -12.62
CA ASP A 154 -10.41 7.64 -14.07
C ASP A 154 -9.00 7.19 -14.47
N GLY A 155 -8.11 7.01 -13.49
CA GLY A 155 -6.71 6.66 -13.64
C GLY A 155 -5.79 7.82 -14.04
N ARG A 156 -6.32 8.95 -14.52
CA ARG A 156 -5.54 10.00 -15.22
C ARG A 156 -4.57 10.77 -14.34
N THR A 157 -4.65 10.57 -13.04
CA THR A 157 -3.74 11.11 -12.03
C THR A 157 -3.20 9.98 -11.16
N MET A 158 -1.88 9.91 -11.04
CA MET A 158 -1.17 9.13 -10.03
C MET A 158 -0.77 10.07 -8.89
N TYR A 159 -1.04 9.66 -7.66
CA TYR A 159 -0.59 10.33 -6.45
C TYR A 159 0.54 9.54 -5.82
N PHE A 160 1.54 10.23 -5.30
CA PHE A 160 2.72 9.61 -4.72
C PHE A 160 3.42 10.57 -3.74
N ALA A 161 4.09 10.03 -2.73
CA ALA A 161 4.89 10.81 -1.80
C ALA A 161 6.22 10.11 -1.47
N ASP A 162 7.26 10.92 -1.29
CA ASP A 162 8.30 10.61 -0.31
C ASP A 162 7.79 11.14 1.04
N SER A 163 7.58 10.26 2.03
CA SER A 163 7.02 10.66 3.33
C SER A 163 7.82 11.77 4.01
N LEU A 164 9.14 11.83 3.79
CA LEU A 164 10.01 12.84 4.40
C LEU A 164 9.92 14.23 3.76
N ASP A 165 9.33 14.33 2.57
CA ASP A 165 9.02 15.61 1.95
C ASP A 165 7.76 16.25 2.55
N ARG A 166 6.94 15.46 3.26
CA ARG A 166 5.64 15.89 3.79
C ARG A 166 4.72 16.49 2.72
N ALA A 167 4.83 15.99 1.50
CA ALA A 167 4.05 16.48 0.37
C ALA A 167 3.59 15.32 -0.52
N ILE A 168 2.31 15.32 -0.88
CA ILE A 168 1.77 14.42 -1.90
C ILE A 168 1.78 15.13 -3.25
N ARG A 169 2.35 14.45 -4.23
CA ARG A 169 2.51 14.89 -5.61
C ARG A 169 1.48 14.23 -6.50
N ALA A 170 0.90 15.00 -7.40
CA ALA A 170 0.04 14.51 -8.48
C ALA A 170 0.80 14.53 -9.81
N TYR A 171 0.83 13.39 -10.48
CA TYR A 171 1.42 13.20 -11.79
C TYR A 171 0.28 12.99 -12.78
N ARG A 172 0.32 13.67 -13.94
CA ARG A 172 -0.51 13.23 -15.06
C ARG A 172 -0.09 11.82 -15.42
N TYR A 173 -1.07 10.94 -15.48
CA TYR A 173 -0.88 9.53 -15.66
C TYR A 173 -1.89 9.00 -16.70
N GLY A 174 -1.59 7.87 -17.31
CA GLY A 174 -2.33 7.44 -18.49
C GLY A 174 -1.96 6.03 -18.94
N PRO A 175 -2.66 5.49 -19.95
CA PRO A 175 -2.30 4.21 -20.56
C PRO A 175 -0.94 4.26 -21.26
N GLY A 176 -0.45 5.45 -21.61
CA GLY A 176 0.83 5.64 -22.29
C GLY A 176 2.06 5.35 -21.43
N ASP A 177 3.21 5.36 -22.09
CA ASP A 177 4.47 4.88 -21.51
C ASP A 177 5.13 5.84 -20.54
N LYS A 178 4.75 7.11 -20.48
CA LYS A 178 5.45 8.10 -19.65
C LYS A 178 4.46 8.98 -18.86
N PRO A 179 4.52 9.00 -17.51
CA PRO A 179 3.93 10.10 -16.75
C PRO A 179 4.58 11.43 -17.16
N ASP A 180 3.88 12.53 -16.92
CA ASP A 180 4.50 13.86 -17.02
C ASP A 180 5.72 13.94 -16.08
N ARG A 181 6.83 14.52 -16.56
CA ARG A 181 8.11 14.55 -15.84
C ARG A 181 8.08 15.44 -14.59
N GLU A 182 7.19 16.41 -14.54
CA GLU A 182 7.09 17.38 -13.44
C GLU A 182 5.76 17.22 -12.70
N PRO A 183 5.77 16.64 -11.50
CA PRO A 183 4.57 16.55 -10.70
C PRO A 183 4.18 17.91 -10.10
N ARG A 184 2.89 18.09 -9.83
CA ARG A 184 2.39 19.18 -8.98
C ARG A 184 2.32 18.70 -7.54
N ILE A 185 2.87 19.46 -6.60
CA ILE A 185 2.55 19.26 -5.17
C ILE A 185 1.09 19.66 -4.98
N VAL A 186 0.25 18.72 -4.56
CA VAL A 186 -1.19 18.95 -4.37
C VAL A 186 -1.56 19.05 -2.91
N ILE A 187 -0.92 18.28 -2.02
CA ILE A 187 -1.21 18.30 -0.59
C ILE A 187 0.10 18.54 0.15
N ASP A 188 0.12 19.58 0.98
CA ASP A 188 1.16 19.81 1.98
C ASP A 188 0.68 19.26 3.33
N THR A 189 1.43 18.31 3.87
CA THR A 189 1.16 17.68 5.17
C THR A 189 2.01 18.23 6.31
N ALA A 190 2.97 19.12 6.02
CA ALA A 190 3.80 19.74 7.04
C ALA A 190 3.00 20.48 8.13
N PRO A 191 1.90 21.20 7.82
CA PRO A 191 1.03 21.82 8.83
C PRO A 191 0.36 20.81 9.77
N TYR A 192 0.23 19.53 9.38
CA TYR A 192 -0.32 18.47 10.23
C TYR A 192 0.77 17.69 10.97
N HIS A 193 2.03 18.15 10.91
CA HIS A 193 3.16 17.57 11.62
C HIS A 193 3.41 16.07 11.36
N SER A 194 2.99 15.56 10.20
CA SER A 194 3.21 14.18 9.78
C SER A 194 3.68 14.11 8.33
N GLY A 195 4.49 13.11 8.01
CA GLY A 195 4.60 12.63 6.63
C GLY A 195 3.32 11.85 6.24
N PRO A 196 2.95 11.84 4.95
CA PRO A 196 1.94 10.93 4.44
C PRO A 196 2.50 9.51 4.40
N ASP A 197 1.75 8.54 4.91
CA ASP A 197 2.09 7.12 4.85
C ASP A 197 1.24 6.45 3.76
N GLY A 198 0.58 5.33 4.02
CA GLY A 198 -0.34 4.70 3.08
C GLY A 198 -1.58 5.56 2.75
N ALA A 199 -2.04 5.46 1.51
CA ALA A 199 -3.18 6.23 1.01
C ALA A 199 -4.07 5.45 0.03
N THR A 200 -5.32 5.89 -0.07
CA THR A 200 -6.28 5.40 -1.06
C THR A 200 -7.19 6.54 -1.56
N VAL A 201 -8.01 6.26 -2.57
CA VAL A 201 -8.96 7.23 -3.17
C VAL A 201 -10.38 6.68 -3.06
N ASP A 202 -11.33 7.54 -2.68
CA ASP A 202 -12.75 7.20 -2.63
C ASP A 202 -13.48 7.46 -3.97
N CYS A 203 -14.76 7.13 -4.04
CA CYS A 203 -15.56 7.26 -5.25
C CYS A 203 -15.73 8.71 -5.75
N ASP A 204 -15.55 9.71 -4.87
CA ASP A 204 -15.61 11.13 -5.22
C ASP A 204 -14.24 11.64 -5.74
N GLY A 205 -13.22 10.79 -5.72
CA GLY A 205 -11.85 11.14 -6.07
C GLY A 205 -11.05 11.76 -4.94
N CYS A 206 -11.58 11.80 -3.71
CA CYS A 206 -10.86 12.34 -2.57
C CYS A 206 -9.83 11.34 -2.03
N LEU A 207 -8.68 11.84 -1.61
CA LEU A 207 -7.56 11.06 -1.09
C LEU A 207 -7.71 10.86 0.41
N TRP A 208 -7.70 9.61 0.86
CA TRP A 208 -7.60 9.23 2.26
C TRP A 208 -6.17 8.85 2.58
N VAL A 209 -5.56 9.49 3.58
CA VAL A 209 -4.14 9.38 3.89
C VAL A 209 -3.95 9.11 5.38
N ALA A 210 -3.17 8.10 5.72
CA ALA A 210 -2.70 7.89 7.08
C ALA A 210 -1.62 8.94 7.44
N LEU A 211 -1.87 9.69 8.51
CA LEU A 211 -0.91 10.65 9.09
C LEU A 211 -0.26 9.99 10.31
N VAL A 212 0.67 9.08 10.02
CA VAL A 212 1.28 8.14 10.98
C VAL A 212 1.87 8.80 12.23
N GLN A 213 2.43 10.00 12.12
CA GLN A 213 3.13 10.64 13.25
C GLN A 213 2.19 11.31 14.27
N VAL A 214 0.90 11.44 13.93
CA VAL A 214 -0.08 12.18 14.73
C VAL A 214 -1.36 11.40 15.03
N GLY A 215 -1.42 10.11 14.67
CA GLY A 215 -2.59 9.26 14.97
C GLY A 215 -3.87 9.73 14.28
N LYS A 216 -3.78 10.23 13.04
CA LYS A 216 -4.93 10.74 12.28
C LYS A 216 -5.06 10.09 10.92
N ILE A 217 -6.26 10.15 10.36
CA ILE A 217 -6.54 9.88 8.95
C ILE A 217 -7.15 11.16 8.36
N ALA A 218 -6.60 11.64 7.26
CA ALA A 218 -7.06 12.85 6.58
C ALA A 218 -7.69 12.49 5.22
N ARG A 219 -8.80 13.14 4.90
CA ARG A 219 -9.42 13.15 3.58
C ARG A 219 -9.15 14.50 2.92
N PHE A 220 -8.52 14.49 1.76
CA PHE A 220 -8.27 15.67 0.95
C PHE A 220 -9.05 15.60 -0.36
N THR A 221 -9.55 16.73 -0.85
CA THR A 221 -10.13 16.82 -2.21
C THR A 221 -9.05 16.61 -3.27
N PRO A 222 -9.40 16.32 -4.54
CA PRO A 222 -8.42 16.24 -5.64
C PRO A 222 -7.55 17.51 -5.80
N GLU A 223 -8.07 18.67 -5.39
CA GLU A 223 -7.38 19.97 -5.38
C GLU A 223 -6.44 20.14 -4.19
N GLY A 224 -6.48 19.21 -3.22
CA GLY A 224 -5.63 19.19 -2.03
C GLY A 224 -6.18 19.92 -0.81
N THR A 225 -7.46 20.31 -0.84
CA THR A 225 -8.12 20.93 0.31
C THR A 225 -8.48 19.87 1.34
N LEU A 226 -8.21 20.11 2.63
CA LEU A 226 -8.65 19.22 3.69
C LEU A 226 -10.19 19.24 3.77
N ASP A 227 -10.81 18.09 3.52
CA ASP A 227 -12.25 17.89 3.66
C ASP A 227 -12.60 17.33 5.04
N ARG A 228 -11.80 16.37 5.52
CA ARG A 228 -12.05 15.71 6.80
C ARG A 228 -10.75 15.31 7.49
N LEU A 229 -10.71 15.43 8.80
CA LEU A 229 -9.64 14.90 9.64
C LEU A 229 -10.28 14.10 10.79
N ILE A 230 -9.96 12.82 10.89
CA ILE A 230 -10.49 11.94 11.94
C ILE A 230 -9.38 11.35 12.79
N ASP A 231 -9.69 11.05 14.05
CA ASP A 231 -8.85 10.22 14.90
C ASP A 231 -8.70 8.82 14.30
N ALA A 232 -7.47 8.34 14.23
CA ALA A 232 -7.22 6.94 13.96
C ALA A 232 -7.49 6.11 15.24
N PRO A 233 -7.75 4.80 15.11
CA PRO A 233 -7.95 3.92 16.26
C PRO A 233 -6.69 3.71 17.12
N THR A 234 -5.52 4.12 16.61
CA THR A 234 -4.20 3.98 17.26
C THR A 234 -3.34 5.22 17.02
N ASP A 235 -2.22 5.32 17.72
CA ASP A 235 -1.25 6.43 17.60
C ASP A 235 -0.40 6.36 16.31
N LEU A 236 -0.21 5.17 15.73
CA LEU A 236 0.58 4.95 14.52
C LEU A 236 -0.21 4.21 13.42
N PRO A 237 -1.24 4.83 12.82
CA PRO A 237 -1.88 4.30 11.62
C PRO A 237 -0.90 4.33 10.45
N SER A 238 -0.74 3.22 9.74
CA SER A 238 0.23 3.10 8.65
C SER A 238 -0.40 3.24 7.27
N SER A 239 -1.54 2.60 7.04
CA SER A 239 -2.17 2.58 5.73
C SER A 239 -3.67 2.32 5.81
N VAL A 240 -4.37 2.61 4.70
CA VAL A 240 -5.83 2.57 4.61
C VAL A 240 -6.31 2.00 3.28
N ALA A 241 -7.38 1.21 3.32
CA ALA A 241 -8.08 0.74 2.12
C ALA A 241 -9.57 0.58 2.37
N PHE A 242 -10.38 0.94 1.39
CA PHE A 242 -11.80 0.66 1.43
C PHE A 242 -12.08 -0.81 1.07
N GLY A 243 -13.06 -1.40 1.73
CA GLY A 243 -13.51 -2.76 1.50
C GLY A 243 -14.91 -3.01 2.07
N GLY A 244 -15.23 -4.29 2.25
CA GLY A 244 -16.60 -4.73 2.53
C GLY A 244 -17.44 -4.89 1.26
N PRO A 245 -18.64 -5.49 1.36
CA PRO A 245 -19.49 -5.81 0.20
C PRO A 245 -19.88 -4.61 -0.66
N ASP A 246 -20.00 -3.43 -0.06
CA ASP A 246 -20.37 -2.17 -0.69
C ASP A 246 -19.21 -1.15 -0.75
N LEU A 247 -18.00 -1.58 -0.38
CA LEU A 247 -16.81 -0.73 -0.29
C LEU A 247 -16.96 0.46 0.68
N SER A 248 -17.86 0.40 1.66
CA SER A 248 -18.10 1.49 2.62
C SER A 248 -17.26 1.42 3.90
N THR A 249 -16.58 0.28 4.14
CA THR A 249 -15.72 0.08 5.31
C THR A 249 -14.30 0.52 4.99
N LEU A 250 -13.72 1.42 5.80
CA LEU A 250 -12.30 1.77 5.71
C LEU A 250 -11.49 0.89 6.66
N TYR A 251 -10.71 -0.02 6.11
CA TYR A 251 -9.73 -0.80 6.86
C TYR A 251 -8.47 0.02 7.10
N VAL A 252 -7.92 -0.10 8.31
CA VAL A 252 -6.76 0.67 8.77
C VAL A 252 -5.74 -0.27 9.39
N THR A 253 -4.55 -0.36 8.80
CA THR A 253 -3.40 -1.03 9.40
C THR A 253 -2.67 -0.08 10.36
N SER A 254 -1.93 -0.64 11.31
CA SER A 254 -1.12 0.15 12.24
C SER A 254 0.17 -0.54 12.62
N ILE A 255 1.04 0.18 13.32
CA ILE A 255 2.40 -0.25 13.66
C ILE A 255 2.48 -0.55 15.17
N LYS A 256 2.98 -1.73 15.54
CA LYS A 256 3.38 -1.99 16.94
C LYS A 256 4.83 -1.54 17.16
N ASP A 257 5.74 -2.08 16.36
CA ASP A 257 7.15 -1.75 16.33
C ASP A 257 7.70 -2.02 14.93
N SER A 258 8.06 -0.94 14.22
CA SER A 258 8.62 -1.02 12.87
C SER A 258 10.00 -1.69 12.80
N GLY A 259 10.64 -2.00 13.93
CA GLY A 259 12.02 -2.51 14.00
C GLY A 259 13.08 -1.47 13.65
N SER A 260 12.69 -0.27 13.24
CA SER A 260 13.59 0.83 12.87
C SER A 260 13.98 1.73 14.05
N GLY A 261 13.33 1.56 15.21
CA GLY A 261 13.40 2.47 16.34
C GLY A 261 12.72 3.84 16.13
N ARG A 262 12.16 4.10 14.94
CA ARG A 262 11.50 5.38 14.60
C ARG A 262 10.00 5.37 14.84
N ALA A 263 9.35 4.22 14.68
CA ALA A 263 7.92 4.03 14.88
C ALA A 263 7.69 2.85 15.82
N VAL A 264 7.40 3.16 17.08
CA VAL A 264 7.07 2.21 18.16
C VAL A 264 5.85 2.73 18.89
N SER A 265 4.73 2.01 18.77
CA SER A 265 3.45 2.43 19.33
C SER A 265 3.47 2.31 20.85
N ARG A 266 2.93 3.34 21.51
CA ARG A 266 2.64 3.32 22.94
C ARG A 266 1.17 3.01 23.22
N HIS A 267 0.33 3.03 22.18
CA HIS A 267 -1.07 2.63 22.28
C HIS A 267 -1.18 1.12 22.61
N PRO A 268 -2.11 0.72 23.51
CA PRO A 268 -2.31 -0.69 23.87
C PRO A 268 -2.68 -1.55 22.64
N ASP A 269 -3.49 -1.01 21.74
CA ASP A 269 -3.90 -1.67 20.50
C ASP A 269 -3.05 -1.29 19.28
N GLY A 270 -1.83 -0.76 19.46
CA GLY A 270 -0.91 -0.55 18.33
C GLY A 270 -0.58 -1.85 17.60
N GLY A 271 -0.53 -1.81 16.27
CA GLY A 271 -0.27 -2.96 15.41
C GLY A 271 -1.51 -3.74 15.00
N PHE A 272 -2.66 -3.52 15.62
CA PHE A 272 -3.89 -4.19 15.21
C PHE A 272 -4.45 -3.60 13.91
N LEU A 273 -5.19 -4.44 13.19
CA LEU A 273 -6.02 -4.05 12.05
C LEU A 273 -7.40 -3.59 12.55
N PHE A 274 -7.91 -2.50 12.00
CA PHE A 274 -9.22 -1.95 12.34
C PHE A 274 -10.10 -1.77 11.12
N ALA A 275 -11.41 -1.72 11.35
CA ALA A 275 -12.43 -1.30 10.42
C ALA A 275 -13.13 -0.05 10.95
N ILE A 276 -13.30 0.96 10.09
CA ILE A 276 -14.05 2.18 10.37
C ILE A 276 -15.25 2.23 9.43
N GLU A 277 -16.45 2.37 10.00
CA GLU A 277 -17.72 2.43 9.28
C GLU A 277 -18.45 3.74 9.55
N GLY A 278 -19.44 4.06 8.72
CA GLY A 278 -20.24 5.28 8.86
C GLY A 278 -19.58 6.54 8.29
N LEU A 279 -18.57 6.40 7.42
CA LEU A 279 -17.89 7.52 6.77
C LEU A 279 -18.79 8.27 5.77
N GLY A 280 -19.84 7.60 5.27
CA GLY A 280 -20.79 8.17 4.31
C GLY A 280 -20.26 8.29 2.88
N VAL A 281 -19.18 7.57 2.56
CA VAL A 281 -18.57 7.48 1.23
C VAL A 281 -18.08 6.05 1.03
N THR A 282 -17.94 5.63 -0.23
CA THR A 282 -17.42 4.32 -0.60
C THR A 282 -16.07 4.44 -1.30
N GLY A 283 -15.30 3.37 -1.28
CA GLY A 283 -14.11 3.22 -2.10
C GLY A 283 -14.41 2.87 -3.55
N LEU A 284 -13.38 2.32 -4.18
CA LEU A 284 -13.39 1.80 -5.54
C LEU A 284 -12.85 0.37 -5.54
N PRO A 285 -13.34 -0.53 -6.41
CA PRO A 285 -12.69 -1.81 -6.61
C PRO A 285 -11.22 -1.61 -7.01
N GLU A 286 -10.34 -2.40 -6.40
CA GLU A 286 -8.92 -2.38 -6.75
C GLU A 286 -8.67 -3.09 -8.08
N ALA A 287 -7.70 -2.58 -8.84
CA ALA A 287 -7.31 -3.20 -10.09
C ALA A 287 -6.47 -4.46 -9.85
N GLN A 288 -6.51 -5.40 -10.79
CA GLN A 288 -5.67 -6.59 -10.76
C GLN A 288 -4.49 -6.42 -11.72
N PHE A 289 -3.31 -6.79 -11.26
CA PHE A 289 -2.13 -6.92 -12.11
C PHE A 289 -2.38 -8.07 -13.10
N ARG A 290 -2.08 -7.83 -14.37
CA ARG A 290 -2.26 -8.84 -15.42
C ARG A 290 -0.90 -9.42 -15.73
N VAL A 291 -0.68 -10.70 -15.46
CA VAL A 291 0.56 -11.39 -15.86
C VAL A 291 0.30 -12.09 -17.19
N GLN A 292 1.14 -11.84 -18.20
CA GLN A 292 1.15 -12.66 -19.41
C GLN A 292 1.87 -13.99 -19.14
N PRO A 293 1.30 -15.13 -19.58
CA PRO A 293 1.97 -16.43 -19.43
C PRO A 293 3.35 -16.43 -20.09
N ASN A 294 4.35 -17.02 -19.41
CA ASN A 294 5.74 -17.17 -19.88
C ASN A 294 6.52 -15.85 -20.07
N SER A 295 6.00 -14.70 -19.64
CA SER A 295 6.69 -13.42 -19.79
C SER A 295 7.75 -13.15 -18.71
N PHE A 296 7.73 -13.92 -17.61
CA PHE A 296 8.66 -13.79 -16.51
C PHE A 296 9.60 -15.00 -16.45
N PRO A 297 10.92 -14.80 -16.28
CA PRO A 297 11.85 -15.92 -16.14
C PRO A 297 11.53 -16.70 -14.86
N THR A 298 11.13 -17.97 -15.01
CA THR A 298 10.93 -18.87 -13.87
C THR A 298 12.26 -19.16 -13.18
N ARG A 299 12.60 -18.37 -12.17
CA ARG A 299 13.57 -18.76 -11.14
C ARG A 299 12.79 -19.07 -9.87
N THR A 300 12.54 -20.35 -9.63
CA THR A 300 12.08 -20.84 -8.33
C THR A 300 13.21 -20.63 -7.33
N THR A 301 12.98 -19.80 -6.31
CA THR A 301 13.88 -19.72 -5.17
C THR A 301 13.64 -20.95 -4.31
N SER A 302 14.61 -21.87 -4.30
CA SER A 302 14.67 -23.02 -3.38
C SER A 302 15.06 -22.59 -1.98
#